data_AF-A0A4V1V4D4-F1
#
_entry.id   AF-A0A4V1V4D4-F1
#
_cell.length_a   1.000
_cell.length_b   1.000
_cell.length_c   1.000
_cell.angle_alpha   90.00
_cell.angle_beta   90.00
_cell.angle_gamma   90.00
#
_symmetry.space_group_name_H-M   'P 1'
#
loop_
_entity.id
_entity.type
_entity.pdbx_description
1 polymer ?
#
loop_
_entity_poly.entity_id
_entity_poly.type
_entity_poly.pdbx_seq_one_letter_code
_entity_poly.pdbx_strand_id
1 'polypeptide(L)'
;MNETLTDDARSIRLKGRSFLAVVLSPDLPFDTWLSKLDDLAKRSAGFFLERPVVLDITDLEVNRKQLKALLAELAERNVRIMGIEGARPSQIEAGMPPAMKGGRPAADVEVPNREALPVIDVAQTTLAEEPDEVDAAGPVIQIADTKPVTPSLVVRE
;
A
#
# COMPACT_ATOMS: atom_id res chain seq x y z
N MET A 1 5.20 -30.30 -51.33
CA MET A 1 4.14 -29.67 -50.51
C MET A 1 4.69 -29.56 -49.10
N ASN A 2 5.44 -28.49 -48.81
CA ASN A 2 6.01 -28.27 -47.48
C ASN A 2 5.94 -26.76 -47.21
N GLU A 3 4.74 -26.28 -46.88
CA GLU A 3 4.54 -24.92 -46.38
C GLU A 3 5.23 -24.80 -45.02
N THR A 4 6.23 -23.94 -44.95
CA THR A 4 6.93 -23.58 -43.72
C THR A 4 6.01 -22.70 -42.88
N LEU A 5 5.33 -23.32 -41.91
CA LEU A 5 4.57 -22.65 -40.86
C LEU A 5 5.57 -22.03 -39.87
N THR A 6 6.30 -21.01 -40.31
CA THR A 6 7.12 -20.15 -39.44
C THR A 6 6.30 -18.90 -39.12
N ASP A 7 5.14 -19.11 -38.51
CA ASP A 7 4.33 -18.01 -37.98
C ASP A 7 4.96 -17.58 -36.65
N ASP A 8 5.64 -16.44 -36.69
CA ASP A 8 5.79 -15.48 -35.59
C ASP A 8 5.78 -16.08 -34.18
N ALA A 9 6.87 -16.77 -33.81
CA ALA A 9 7.22 -17.04 -32.42
C ALA A 9 7.58 -15.71 -31.72
N ARG A 10 6.61 -14.79 -31.59
CA ARG A 10 6.72 -13.58 -30.77
C ARG A 10 6.91 -14.04 -29.33
N SER A 11 8.18 -14.08 -28.92
CA SER A 11 8.61 -14.21 -27.54
C SER A 11 7.64 -13.48 -26.59
N ILE A 12 7.04 -14.22 -25.66
CA ILE A 12 6.17 -13.64 -24.63
C ILE A 12 7.02 -12.67 -23.81
N ARG A 13 6.63 -11.40 -23.73
CA ARG A 13 7.34 -10.39 -22.95
C ARG A 13 6.84 -10.42 -21.51
N LEU A 14 7.61 -11.06 -20.63
CA LEU A 14 7.37 -10.99 -19.19
C LEU A 14 7.99 -9.69 -18.65
N LYS A 15 7.21 -8.91 -17.90
CA LYS A 15 7.71 -7.74 -17.17
C LYS A 15 7.25 -7.83 -15.72
N GLY A 16 8.21 -7.76 -14.80
CA GLY A 16 7.92 -7.61 -13.38
C GLY A 16 7.53 -6.17 -13.05
N ARG A 17 6.50 -5.99 -12.21
CA ARG A 17 6.15 -4.72 -11.58
C ARG A 17 5.74 -4.97 -10.14
N SER A 18 6.21 -4.14 -9.22
CA SER A 18 5.78 -4.16 -7.83
C SER A 18 4.62 -3.18 -7.63
N PHE A 19 3.59 -3.59 -6.91
CA PHE A 19 2.44 -2.76 -6.54
C PHE A 19 2.35 -2.69 -5.02
N LEU A 20 2.16 -1.49 -4.47
CA LEU A 20 1.89 -1.30 -3.05
C LEU A 20 0.40 -1.51 -2.80
N ALA A 21 0.08 -2.52 -1.98
CA ALA A 21 -1.27 -2.80 -1.51
C ALA A 21 -1.45 -2.34 -0.06
N VAL A 22 -2.69 -2.01 0.30
CA VAL A 22 -3.07 -1.76 1.71
C VAL A 22 -3.54 -3.07 2.30
N VAL A 23 -3.14 -3.38 3.53
CA VAL A 23 -3.65 -4.55 4.26
C VAL A 23 -4.74 -4.07 5.22
N LEU A 24 -5.91 -4.70 5.16
CA LEU A 24 -6.99 -4.50 6.12
C LEU A 24 -7.08 -5.73 7.02
N SER A 25 -6.85 -5.53 8.31
CA SER A 25 -7.10 -6.53 9.35
C SER A 25 -8.43 -6.17 10.03
N PRO A 26 -9.53 -6.90 9.75
CA PRO A 26 -10.79 -6.68 10.42
C PRO A 26 -10.75 -7.11 11.87
N ASP A 27 -11.71 -6.60 12.64
CA ASP A 27 -11.94 -6.99 14.02
C ASP A 27 -13.42 -7.35 14.23
N LEU A 28 -13.71 -8.17 15.24
CA LEU A 28 -15.07 -8.51 15.63
C LEU A 28 -15.59 -7.51 16.67
N PRO A 29 -16.84 -7.02 16.57
CA PRO A 29 -17.84 -7.35 15.54
C PRO A 29 -17.64 -6.56 14.24
N PHE A 30 -17.87 -7.23 13.10
CA PHE A 30 -17.63 -6.66 11.76
C PHE A 30 -18.42 -5.37 11.49
N ASP A 31 -19.65 -5.25 11.99
CA ASP A 31 -20.50 -4.08 11.78
C ASP A 31 -19.85 -2.79 12.33
N THR A 32 -19.29 -2.89 13.54
CA THR A 32 -18.57 -1.78 14.17
C THR A 32 -17.27 -1.46 13.44
N TRP A 33 -16.55 -2.49 12.98
CA TRP A 33 -15.33 -2.30 12.21
C TRP A 33 -15.61 -1.65 10.84
N LEU A 34 -16.64 -2.10 10.11
CA LEU A 34 -17.06 -1.52 8.83
C LEU A 34 -17.45 -0.05 9.00
N SER A 35 -18.18 0.29 10.07
CA SER A 35 -18.55 1.68 10.36
C SER A 35 -17.32 2.59 10.54
N LYS A 36 -16.24 2.08 11.17
CA LYS A 36 -14.97 2.82 11.30
C LYS A 36 -14.27 2.97 9.96
N LEU A 37 -14.32 1.95 9.10
CA LEU A 37 -13.78 2.01 7.75
C LEU A 37 -14.50 3.09 6.91
N ASP A 38 -15.83 3.17 7.01
CA ASP A 38 -16.64 4.19 6.34
C ASP A 38 -16.28 5.61 6.82
N ASP A 39 -16.10 5.79 8.13
CA ASP A 39 -15.68 7.08 8.72
C ASP A 39 -14.27 7.48 8.24
N LEU A 40 -13.34 6.53 8.18
CA LEU A 40 -12.01 6.74 7.62
C LEU A 40 -12.07 7.11 6.13
N ALA A 41 -12.91 6.43 5.35
CA ALA A 41 -13.09 6.70 3.93
C ALA A 41 -13.65 8.10 3.67
N LYS A 42 -14.51 8.62 4.55
CA LYS A 42 -15.05 10.00 4.46
C LYS A 42 -14.01 11.07 4.77
N ARG A 43 -13.10 10.82 5.73
CA ARG A 43 -12.01 11.76 6.07
C ARG A 43 -10.88 11.77 5.05
N SER A 44 -10.71 10.67 4.33
CA SER A 44 -9.67 10.50 3.33
C SER A 44 -10.19 10.96 1.97
N ALA A 45 -9.38 11.60 1.13
CA ALA A 45 -9.78 12.03 -0.21
C ALA A 45 -10.00 10.85 -1.21
N GLY A 46 -10.59 9.74 -0.78
CA GLY A 46 -10.81 8.53 -1.59
C GLY A 46 -9.61 7.58 -1.69
N PHE A 47 -8.48 7.89 -1.04
CA PHE A 47 -7.19 7.19 -1.21
C PHE A 47 -7.23 5.67 -1.00
N PHE A 48 -8.09 5.16 -0.10
CA PHE A 48 -8.16 3.73 0.22
C PHE A 48 -9.03 2.91 -0.75
N LEU A 49 -9.96 3.57 -1.45
CA LEU A 49 -10.99 2.89 -2.24
C LEU A 49 -10.53 2.61 -3.68
N GLU A 50 -9.49 3.29 -4.14
CA GLU A 50 -8.94 3.10 -5.49
C GLU A 50 -7.77 2.11 -5.55
N ARG A 51 -7.20 1.74 -4.40
CA ARG A 51 -5.99 0.93 -4.31
C ARG A 51 -6.34 -0.55 -4.13
N PRO A 52 -5.50 -1.48 -4.61
CA PRO A 52 -5.68 -2.90 -4.32
C PRO A 52 -5.49 -3.14 -2.81
N VAL A 53 -6.43 -3.88 -2.22
CA VAL A 53 -6.44 -4.18 -0.79
C VAL A 53 -6.27 -5.68 -0.56
N VAL A 54 -5.50 -6.04 0.46
CA VAL A 54 -5.38 -7.39 0.98
C VAL A 54 -6.20 -7.48 2.26
N LEU A 55 -7.07 -8.49 2.37
CA LEU A 55 -7.83 -8.73 3.58
C LEU A 55 -7.08 -9.75 4.44
N ASP A 56 -6.59 -9.35 5.60
CA ASP A 56 -5.95 -10.27 6.54
C ASP A 56 -6.97 -10.80 7.54
N ILE A 57 -7.15 -12.12 7.60
CA ILE A 57 -8.03 -12.78 8.57
C ILE A 57 -7.27 -13.77 9.47
N THR A 58 -5.95 -13.60 9.59
CA THR A 58 -5.08 -14.57 10.27
C THR A 58 -5.47 -14.79 11.74
N ASP A 59 -5.86 -13.72 12.45
CA ASP A 59 -6.24 -13.79 13.87
C ASP A 59 -7.76 -13.93 14.09
N LEU A 60 -8.54 -14.07 13.01
CA LEU A 60 -9.99 -14.09 13.05
C LEU A 60 -10.56 -15.52 12.94
N GLU A 61 -11.34 -15.93 13.94
CA GLU A 61 -12.13 -17.16 13.90
C GLU A 61 -13.43 -16.97 13.10
N VAL A 62 -13.31 -16.96 11.77
CA VAL A 62 -14.43 -16.70 10.86
C VAL A 62 -14.71 -17.90 9.97
N ASN A 63 -15.98 -18.18 9.72
CA ASN A 63 -16.37 -19.26 8.82
C ASN A 63 -16.59 -18.74 7.38
N ARG A 64 -16.63 -19.64 6.38
CA ARG A 64 -16.79 -19.28 4.95
C ARG A 64 -17.94 -18.30 4.70
N LYS A 65 -19.10 -18.54 5.32
CA LYS A 65 -20.30 -17.69 5.15
C LYS A 65 -20.09 -16.27 5.67
N GLN A 66 -19.38 -16.11 6.79
CA GLN A 66 -19.07 -14.81 7.37
C GLN A 66 -18.05 -14.06 6.50
N LEU A 67 -17.02 -14.75 6.02
CA LEU A 67 -16.06 -14.19 5.07
C LEU A 67 -16.75 -13.70 3.79
N LYS A 68 -17.67 -14.49 3.23
CA LYS A 68 -18.47 -14.09 2.06
C LYS A 68 -19.29 -12.82 2.31
N ALA A 69 -19.96 -12.75 3.46
CA ALA A 69 -20.75 -11.58 3.83
C ALA A 69 -19.85 -10.34 3.98
N LEU A 70 -18.70 -10.48 4.65
CA LEU A 70 -17.73 -9.41 4.78
C LEU A 70 -17.20 -8.91 3.42
N LEU A 71 -16.88 -9.83 2.51
CA LEU A 71 -16.44 -9.46 1.16
C LEU A 71 -17.53 -8.72 0.37
N ALA A 72 -18.81 -9.10 0.53
CA ALA A 72 -19.92 -8.40 -0.11
C ALA A 72 -20.07 -6.96 0.43
N GLU A 73 -20.05 -6.81 1.76
CA GLU A 73 -20.10 -5.50 2.44
C GLU A 73 -18.95 -4.57 2.00
N LEU A 74 -17.74 -5.13 1.83
CA LEU A 74 -16.58 -4.40 1.34
C LEU A 74 -16.73 -4.00 -0.14
N ALA A 75 -17.30 -4.88 -0.96
CA ALA A 75 -17.56 -4.59 -2.38
C ALA A 75 -18.59 -3.46 -2.56
N GLU A 76 -19.64 -3.42 -1.73
CA GLU A 76 -20.62 -2.32 -1.73
C GLU A 76 -19.99 -0.96 -1.41
N ARG A 77 -18.94 -0.96 -0.58
CA ARG A 77 -18.14 0.21 -0.23
C ARG A 77 -17.04 0.53 -1.26
N ASN A 78 -17.07 -0.10 -2.44
CA ASN A 78 -16.07 0.03 -3.50
C ASN A 78 -14.65 -0.42 -3.10
N VAL A 79 -14.50 -1.22 -2.05
CA VAL A 79 -13.20 -1.77 -1.63
C VAL A 79 -12.87 -3.00 -2.47
N ARG A 80 -11.81 -2.92 -3.27
CA ARG A 80 -11.38 -4.02 -4.14
C ARG A 80 -10.38 -4.91 -3.43
N ILE A 81 -10.85 -6.08 -2.99
CA ILE A 81 -10.01 -7.10 -2.36
C ILE A 81 -9.27 -7.90 -3.45
N MET A 82 -7.96 -7.77 -3.48
CA MET A 82 -7.06 -8.48 -4.39
C MET A 82 -6.78 -9.91 -3.92
N GLY A 83 -6.75 -10.14 -2.61
CA GLY A 83 -6.51 -11.44 -2.03
C GLY A 83 -6.71 -11.44 -0.53
N ILE A 84 -6.73 -12.64 0.05
CA ILE A 84 -7.05 -12.85 1.46
C ILE A 84 -5.87 -13.54 2.13
N GLU A 85 -5.29 -12.93 3.16
CA GLU A 85 -4.24 -13.52 3.98
C GLU A 85 -4.85 -14.28 5.17
N GLY A 86 -4.21 -15.38 5.59
CA GLY A 86 -4.70 -16.21 6.70
C GLY A 86 -5.87 -17.16 6.36
N ALA A 87 -6.48 -17.04 5.18
CA ALA A 87 -7.59 -17.91 4.79
C ALA A 87 -7.17 -19.36 4.54
N ARG A 88 -7.94 -20.29 5.11
CA ARG A 88 -7.84 -21.73 4.83
C ARG A 88 -8.46 -22.03 3.46
N PRO A 89 -7.96 -23.02 2.70
CA PRO A 89 -8.54 -23.38 1.40
C PRO A 89 -10.02 -23.78 1.51
N SER A 90 -10.47 -24.31 2.65
CA SER A 90 -11.88 -24.60 2.92
C SER A 90 -12.76 -23.36 3.10
N GLN A 91 -12.19 -22.18 3.36
CA GLN A 91 -12.94 -20.91 3.50
C GLN A 91 -13.06 -20.14 2.18
N ILE A 92 -12.31 -20.52 1.14
CA ILE A 92 -12.33 -19.85 -0.16
C ILE A 92 -13.21 -20.64 -1.14
N GLU A 93 -14.10 -19.96 -1.86
CA GLU A 93 -14.92 -20.54 -2.92
C GLU A 93 -14.59 -19.93 -4.29
N ALA A 94 -15.05 -20.58 -5.37
CA ALA A 94 -14.89 -20.04 -6.72
C ALA A 94 -15.56 -18.66 -6.84
N GLY A 95 -14.80 -17.66 -7.29
CA GLY A 95 -15.25 -16.27 -7.39
C GLY A 95 -14.86 -15.39 -6.19
N MET A 96 -14.34 -15.95 -5.10
CA MET A 96 -13.67 -15.17 -4.07
C MET A 96 -12.22 -14.81 -4.47
N PRO A 97 -11.66 -13.74 -3.90
CA PRO A 97 -10.23 -13.46 -4.02
C PRO A 97 -9.39 -14.65 -3.51
N PRO A 98 -8.25 -14.95 -4.15
CA PRO A 98 -7.42 -16.09 -3.76
C PRO A 98 -6.79 -15.89 -2.38
N ALA A 99 -6.50 -17.01 -1.71
CA ALA A 99 -5.67 -16.98 -0.51
C ALA A 99 -4.24 -16.58 -0.88
N MET A 100 -3.72 -15.52 -0.27
CA MET A 100 -2.35 -15.05 -0.45
C MET A 100 -1.47 -15.50 0.73
N LYS A 101 -0.22 -15.85 0.42
CA LYS A 101 0.83 -16.13 1.39
C LYS A 101 2.10 -15.39 0.99
N GLY A 102 2.71 -14.69 1.94
CA GLY A 102 4.06 -14.15 1.77
C GLY A 102 4.14 -12.71 1.25
N GLY A 103 3.17 -11.85 1.60
CA GLY A 103 3.41 -10.41 1.52
C GLY A 103 4.59 -10.04 2.40
N ARG A 104 5.63 -9.38 1.86
CA ARG A 104 6.64 -8.75 2.73
C ARG A 104 5.94 -7.60 3.44
N PRO A 105 5.98 -7.52 4.78
CA PRO A 105 5.36 -6.42 5.51
C PRO A 105 6.01 -5.10 5.04
N ALA A 106 5.21 -4.23 4.45
CA ALA A 106 5.57 -2.84 4.24
C ALA A 106 5.28 -2.06 5.53
N ALA A 107 6.00 -0.97 5.77
CA ALA A 107 5.74 -0.10 6.92
C ALA A 107 4.26 0.37 6.90
N ASP A 108 3.68 0.49 8.10
CA ASP A 108 2.31 0.95 8.29
C ASP A 108 2.08 2.29 7.59
N VAL A 109 0.97 2.41 6.86
CA VAL A 109 0.61 3.67 6.20
C VAL A 109 -0.11 4.51 7.24
N GLU A 110 0.65 5.32 7.97
CA GLU A 110 0.07 6.34 8.84
C GLU A 110 -0.78 7.28 7.98
N VAL A 111 -2.10 7.27 8.21
CA VAL A 111 -3.03 8.16 7.53
C VAL A 111 -2.80 9.55 8.12
N PRO A 112 -2.30 10.54 7.35
CA PRO A 112 -2.00 11.85 7.92
C PRO A 112 -3.31 12.46 8.43
N ASN A 113 -3.43 12.57 9.76
CA ASN A 113 -4.49 13.31 10.41
C ASN A 113 -4.24 14.80 10.13
N ARG A 114 -5.00 15.40 9.22
CA ARG A 114 -4.91 16.83 8.96
C ARG A 114 -5.74 17.60 9.99
N GLU A 115 -5.31 17.58 11.24
CA GLU A 115 -5.75 18.57 12.24
C GLU A 115 -4.52 19.14 12.95
N ALA A 116 -4.48 20.49 12.97
CA ALA A 116 -3.45 21.39 13.49
C ALA A 116 -2.16 21.53 12.66
N LEU A 117 -2.22 22.33 11.59
CA LEU A 117 -1.09 23.21 11.27
C LEU A 117 -0.91 24.17 12.46
N PRO A 118 0.24 24.23 13.15
CA PRO A 118 0.50 25.35 14.04
C PRO A 118 0.62 26.60 13.16
N VAL A 119 -0.31 27.52 13.35
CA VAL A 119 -0.18 28.91 12.91
C VAL A 119 1.11 29.45 13.55
N ILE A 120 2.14 29.64 12.73
CA ILE A 120 3.34 30.33 13.16
C ILE A 120 2.96 31.81 13.18
N ASP A 121 2.60 32.30 14.38
CA ASP A 121 2.29 33.70 14.62
C ASP A 121 3.59 34.51 14.55
N VAL A 122 3.74 35.23 13.45
CA VAL A 122 4.83 36.17 13.17
C VAL A 122 4.52 37.51 13.82
N ALA A 123 4.70 37.65 15.14
CA ALA A 123 4.80 38.97 15.77
C ALA A 123 5.28 38.94 17.24
N GLN A 124 6.60 38.91 17.47
CA GLN A 124 7.23 39.84 18.42
C GLN A 124 8.65 40.17 17.93
N THR A 125 8.79 41.40 17.43
CA THR A 125 10.04 42.06 17.04
C THR A 125 10.61 42.86 18.23
N THR A 126 11.89 43.23 18.11
CA THR A 126 12.72 44.22 18.83
C THR A 126 13.73 43.69 19.86
N LEU A 127 15.01 44.10 19.91
CA LEU A 127 15.84 45.04 19.13
C LEU A 127 17.30 44.83 19.60
N ALA A 128 18.26 44.64 18.68
CA ALA A 128 19.67 45.06 18.83
C ALA A 128 20.40 44.98 17.47
N GLU A 129 20.34 46.13 16.78
CA GLU A 129 21.18 46.72 15.71
C GLU A 129 22.29 45.93 14.96
N GLU A 130 22.22 46.11 13.62
CA GLU A 130 23.10 45.84 12.46
C GLU A 130 24.41 46.70 12.43
N PRO A 131 25.26 46.75 11.36
CA PRO A 131 25.37 46.00 10.07
C PRO A 131 26.80 45.40 9.84
N ASP A 132 27.15 44.59 8.82
CA ASP A 132 27.21 44.93 7.39
C ASP A 132 27.55 43.70 6.50
N GLU A 133 26.91 43.72 5.33
CA GLU A 133 27.24 43.12 4.02
C GLU A 133 27.12 41.60 3.70
N VAL A 134 26.13 41.38 2.83
CA VAL A 134 25.71 40.30 1.93
C VAL A 134 26.78 39.39 1.28
N ASP A 135 26.48 38.08 1.25
CA ASP A 135 26.54 37.32 -0.01
C ASP A 135 25.57 36.14 0.00
N ALA A 136 24.91 35.96 -1.14
CA ALA A 136 23.80 35.06 -1.35
C ALA A 136 24.25 33.64 -1.71
N ALA A 137 23.85 32.63 -0.92
CA ALA A 137 23.63 31.27 -1.42
C ALA A 137 22.89 30.42 -0.38
N GLY A 138 21.75 29.85 -0.77
CA GLY A 138 20.91 29.01 0.10
C GLY A 138 21.63 27.76 0.64
N PRO A 139 21.14 27.16 1.74
CA PRO A 139 21.81 26.03 2.36
C PRO A 139 21.67 24.77 1.49
N VAL A 140 22.85 24.24 1.13
CA VAL A 140 23.06 22.97 0.46
C VAL A 140 22.57 21.83 1.35
N ILE A 141 21.56 21.09 0.89
CA ILE A 141 21.14 19.82 1.50
C ILE A 141 22.21 18.78 1.17
N GLN A 142 22.93 18.34 2.20
CA GLN A 142 23.93 17.28 2.11
C GLN A 142 23.24 15.92 1.90
N ILE A 143 23.36 15.39 0.68
CA ILE A 143 23.08 13.98 0.37
C ILE A 143 24.21 13.13 0.96
N ALA A 144 23.91 12.40 2.03
CA ALA A 144 24.82 11.44 2.64
C ALA A 144 25.04 10.23 1.72
N ASP A 145 26.28 9.75 1.78
CA ASP A 145 26.99 8.90 0.83
C ASP A 145 26.47 7.46 0.71
N THR A 146 26.80 6.89 -0.46
CA THR A 146 26.47 5.56 -0.97
C THR A 146 27.24 4.44 -0.26
N LYS A 147 26.58 3.31 0.00
CA LYS A 147 27.29 2.01 0.08
C LYS A 147 26.94 1.15 -1.14
N PRO A 148 27.91 0.79 -1.99
CA PRO A 148 27.66 -0.06 -3.15
C PRO A 148 27.53 -1.53 -2.73
N VAL A 149 26.49 -2.21 -3.23
CA VAL A 149 26.31 -3.67 -3.13
C VAL A 149 27.13 -4.33 -4.24
N THR A 150 28.16 -5.10 -3.88
CA THR A 150 28.91 -5.97 -4.81
C THR A 150 28.12 -7.23 -5.17
N PRO A 151 27.97 -7.58 -6.46
CA PRO A 151 27.53 -8.91 -6.87
C PRO A 151 28.74 -9.84 -7.18
N SER A 152 28.76 -11.02 -6.57
CA SER A 152 29.52 -12.22 -7.00
C SER A 152 28.77 -13.42 -6.42
N LEU A 153 28.59 -14.54 -7.12
CA LEU A 153 29.49 -15.25 -8.01
C LEU A 153 28.68 -16.07 -9.04
N VAL A 154 29.20 -16.19 -10.25
CA VAL A 154 28.72 -17.09 -11.31
C VAL A 154 29.13 -18.52 -10.96
N VAL A 155 28.20 -19.48 -10.98
CA VAL A 155 28.52 -20.91 -11.06
C VAL A 155 28.20 -21.39 -12.46
N ARG A 156 29.26 -21.78 -13.18
CA ARG A 156 29.22 -22.64 -14.36
C ARG A 156 29.62 -24.03 -13.90
N GLU A 157 28.77 -25.02 -14.12
CA GLU A 157 29.11 -26.35 -14.65
C GLU A 157 27.91 -26.87 -15.45
#